data_AF-A0A954BPK0-F1
#
_entry.id   AF-A0A954BPK0-F1
#
_cell.length_a   1.000
_cell.length_b   1.000
_cell.length_c   1.000
_cell.angle_alpha   90.00
_cell.angle_beta   90.00
_cell.angle_gamma   90.00
#
_symmetry.space_group_name_H-M   'P 1'
#
loop_
_entity.id
_entity.type
_entity.pdbx_description
1 polymer ?
#
loop_
_entity_poly.entity_id
_entity_poly.type
_entity_poly.pdbx_seq_one_letter_code
_entity_poly.pdbx_strand_id
1 'polypeptide(L)'
;MKYALRILALGKCPEIQISQERYDALKESRERLARAMKFEQAYEILVQNYFDVEQEILTITLRNAIYSAYDYGDFLIIRLSLNRKFINFFTTARLYLDHLKQNVPKSVSAESNIVEKIHGVTSKEYDDHFEYRFFEALRNHAQHADMSVHGFTLGSRWTTDDENGLLEFTVDLQAEKSELIENRKFKRSVLNEMPDRVNLKPALRVYMESLSRIHCAVREAARPYVDAARQTASQTIEEYQKSWSGGITGLYALMLNEQNVVIDKIPMILHWDDLRIELVKKNKVLVNLHRRNVSGVSKP
;
A
#
# COMPACT_ATOMS: atom_id res chain seq x y z
N MET A 1 6.72 -22.86 -35.33
CA MET A 1 6.96 -21.55 -34.67
C MET A 1 8.45 -21.32 -34.53
N LYS A 2 8.91 -20.07 -34.62
CA LYS A 2 10.31 -19.68 -34.35
C LYS A 2 10.34 -18.65 -33.22
N TYR A 3 11.40 -18.67 -32.42
CA TYR A 3 11.56 -17.75 -31.29
C TYR A 3 12.91 -17.06 -31.38
N ALA A 4 12.94 -15.75 -31.15
CA ALA A 4 14.17 -14.97 -31.29
C ALA A 4 14.20 -13.73 -30.39
N LEU A 5 15.40 -13.28 -30.06
CA LEU A 5 15.68 -11.95 -29.52
C LEU A 5 16.10 -11.04 -30.66
N ARG A 6 15.44 -9.89 -30.78
CA ARG A 6 15.74 -8.92 -31.84
C ARG A 6 15.39 -7.50 -31.43
N ILE A 7 16.25 -6.55 -31.78
CA ILE A 7 15.91 -5.13 -31.73
C ILE A 7 15.02 -4.77 -32.91
N LEU A 8 13.83 -4.23 -32.64
CA LEU A 8 12.92 -3.71 -33.65
C LEU A 8 13.23 -2.22 -33.93
N ALA A 9 14.26 -1.97 -34.73
CA ALA A 9 14.68 -0.63 -35.16
C ALA A 9 15.03 -0.59 -36.66
N LEU A 10 15.12 0.60 -37.23
CA LEU A 10 15.63 0.80 -38.59
C LEU A 10 17.15 0.51 -38.59
N GLY A 11 17.56 -0.63 -39.17
CA GLY A 11 18.97 -1.01 -39.30
C GLY A 11 19.20 -2.52 -39.20
N LYS A 12 20.46 -2.96 -39.39
CA LYS A 12 20.87 -4.36 -39.19
C LYS A 12 21.20 -4.57 -37.71
N CYS A 13 20.25 -5.11 -36.96
CA CYS A 13 20.47 -5.60 -35.60
C CYS A 13 20.58 -7.14 -35.62
N PRO A 14 21.43 -7.75 -34.78
CA PRO A 14 21.55 -9.20 -34.72
C PRO A 14 20.24 -9.83 -34.27
N GLU A 15 19.92 -10.98 -34.86
CA GLU A 15 18.83 -11.84 -34.41
C GLU A 15 19.46 -13.05 -33.71
N ILE A 16 19.09 -13.27 -32.46
CA ILE A 16 19.57 -14.42 -31.67
C ILE A 16 18.39 -15.38 -31.51
N GLN A 17 18.48 -16.58 -32.08
CA GLN A 17 17.45 -17.60 -31.89
C GLN A 17 17.45 -18.08 -30.44
N ILE A 18 16.25 -18.28 -29.89
CA ILE A 18 16.05 -18.82 -28.55
C ILE A 18 15.10 -20.01 -28.63
N SER A 19 15.08 -20.84 -27.58
CA SER A 19 14.13 -21.95 -27.48
C SER A 19 12.74 -21.46 -27.08
N GLN A 20 11.73 -22.30 -27.29
CA GLN A 20 10.37 -22.03 -26.83
C GLN A 20 10.32 -21.90 -25.30
N GLU A 21 11.01 -22.79 -24.57
CA GLU A 21 11.06 -22.79 -23.11
C GLU A 21 11.64 -21.48 -22.59
N ARG A 22 12.68 -20.97 -23.27
CA ARG A 22 13.29 -19.69 -22.93
C ARG A 22 12.34 -18.52 -23.18
N TYR A 23 11.59 -18.54 -24.28
CA TYR A 23 10.57 -17.53 -24.55
C TYR A 23 9.46 -17.54 -23.49
N ASP A 24 8.96 -18.73 -23.12
CA ASP A 24 7.91 -18.89 -22.12
C ASP A 24 8.39 -18.44 -20.73
N ALA A 25 9.64 -18.75 -20.36
CA ALA A 25 10.26 -18.25 -19.11
C ALA A 25 10.38 -16.71 -19.08
N LEU A 26 10.68 -16.07 -20.21
CA LEU A 26 10.71 -14.61 -20.33
C LEU A 26 9.31 -14.00 -20.21
N LYS A 27 8.30 -14.66 -20.79
CA LYS A 27 6.89 -14.26 -20.67
C LYS A 27 6.42 -14.32 -19.22
N GLU A 28 6.68 -15.43 -18.55
CA GLU A 28 6.35 -15.61 -17.13
C GLU A 28 7.09 -14.59 -16.26
N SER A 29 8.38 -14.37 -16.52
CA SER A 29 9.18 -13.37 -15.79
C SER A 29 8.58 -11.96 -15.92
N ARG A 30 8.19 -11.56 -17.14
CA ARG A 30 7.55 -10.26 -17.40
C ARG A 30 6.23 -10.11 -16.65
N GLU A 31 5.41 -11.15 -16.63
CA GLU A 31 4.14 -11.16 -15.91
C GLU A 31 4.34 -11.10 -14.40
N ARG A 32 5.30 -11.87 -13.86
CA ARG A 32 5.61 -11.90 -12.43
C ARG A 32 6.08 -10.53 -11.94
N LEU A 33 6.98 -9.87 -12.67
CA LEU A 33 7.43 -8.51 -12.36
C LEU A 33 6.26 -7.51 -12.45
N ALA A 34 5.36 -7.65 -13.43
CA ALA A 34 4.20 -6.78 -13.55
C ALA A 34 3.24 -6.94 -12.36
N ARG A 35 3.02 -8.16 -11.88
CA ARG A 35 2.19 -8.45 -10.70
C ARG A 35 2.85 -7.88 -9.44
N ALA A 36 4.16 -8.04 -9.29
CA ALA A 36 4.92 -7.45 -8.17
C ALA A 36 4.85 -5.92 -8.16
N MET A 37 4.92 -5.27 -9.33
CA MET A 37 4.76 -3.82 -9.44
C MET A 37 3.36 -3.37 -9.03
N LYS A 38 2.30 -4.04 -9.51
CA LYS A 38 0.91 -3.74 -9.12
C LYS A 38 0.70 -3.88 -7.61
N PHE A 39 1.35 -4.88 -6.99
CA PHE A 39 1.30 -5.09 -5.56
C PHE A 39 1.92 -3.91 -4.78
N GLU A 40 3.11 -3.46 -5.16
CA GLU A 40 3.75 -2.29 -4.53
C GLU A 40 2.98 -0.98 -4.78
N GLN A 41 2.40 -0.80 -5.97
CA GLN A 41 1.56 0.36 -6.28
C GLN A 41 0.29 0.41 -5.42
N ALA A 42 -0.38 -0.73 -5.21
CA ALA A 42 -1.57 -0.79 -4.37
C ALA A 42 -1.25 -0.38 -2.92
N TYR A 43 -0.08 -0.80 -2.42
CA TYR A 43 0.37 -0.40 -1.09
C TYR A 43 0.77 1.08 -1.01
N GLU A 44 1.43 1.62 -2.03
CA GLU A 44 1.74 3.06 -2.11
C GLU A 44 0.46 3.90 -2.03
N ILE A 45 -0.59 3.53 -2.77
CA ILE A 45 -1.88 4.23 -2.73
C ILE A 45 -2.47 4.22 -1.32
N LEU A 46 -2.42 3.08 -0.63
CA LEU A 46 -2.86 2.96 0.76
C LEU A 46 -2.06 3.89 1.69
N VAL A 47 -0.73 3.87 1.59
CA VAL A 47 0.16 4.72 2.40
C VAL A 47 -0.10 6.20 2.16
N GLN A 48 -0.33 6.62 0.91
CA GLN A 48 -0.69 8.01 0.60
C GLN A 48 -2.02 8.42 1.22
N ASN A 49 -3.03 7.54 1.21
CA ASN A 49 -4.31 7.84 1.85
C ASN A 49 -4.22 7.89 3.37
N TYR A 50 -3.35 7.08 3.97
CA TYR A 50 -3.02 7.21 5.39
C TYR A 50 -2.32 8.55 5.69
N PHE A 51 -1.33 8.93 4.87
CA PHE A 51 -0.63 10.21 4.99
C PHE A 51 -1.60 11.39 4.93
N ASP A 52 -2.56 11.34 4.00
CA ASP A 52 -3.60 12.34 3.82
C ASP A 52 -4.48 12.54 5.08
N VAL A 53 -4.79 11.46 5.82
CA VAL A 53 -5.54 11.55 7.08
C VAL A 53 -4.69 12.22 8.16
N GLU A 54 -3.44 11.80 8.32
CA GLU A 54 -2.52 12.41 9.30
C GLU A 54 -2.23 13.88 8.98
N GLN A 55 -2.08 14.23 7.70
CA GLN A 55 -1.90 15.60 7.24
C GLN A 55 -3.11 16.47 7.58
N GLU A 56 -4.33 15.97 7.37
CA GLU A 56 -5.55 16.70 7.74
C GLU A 56 -5.61 16.96 9.25
N ILE A 57 -5.31 15.95 10.08
CA ILE A 57 -5.27 16.08 11.53
C ILE A 57 -4.26 17.15 11.97
N LEU A 58 -3.05 17.13 11.40
CA LEU A 58 -2.02 18.14 11.70
C LEU A 58 -2.42 19.54 11.23
N THR A 59 -3.10 19.64 10.08
CA THR A 59 -3.61 20.91 9.57
C THR A 59 -4.67 21.49 10.51
N ILE A 60 -5.61 20.67 10.99
CA ILE A 60 -6.61 21.09 11.98
C ILE A 60 -5.92 21.52 13.28
N THR A 61 -4.92 20.76 13.74
CA THR A 61 -4.16 21.07 14.95
C THR A 61 -3.45 22.42 14.85
N LEU A 62 -2.80 22.68 13.72
CA LEU A 62 -2.13 23.95 13.44
C LEU A 62 -3.12 25.11 13.38
N ARG A 63 -4.28 24.92 12.74
CA ARG A 63 -5.35 25.93 12.72
C ARG A 63 -5.83 26.26 14.13
N ASN A 64 -5.98 25.26 15.00
CA ASN A 64 -6.38 25.46 16.38
C ASN A 64 -5.35 26.26 17.19
N ALA A 65 -4.05 26.10 16.86
CA ALA A 65 -2.99 26.87 17.50
C ALA A 65 -2.98 28.36 17.07
N ILE A 66 -3.48 28.67 15.87
CA ILE A 66 -3.44 30.03 15.29
C ILE A 66 -4.76 30.78 15.51
N TYR A 67 -5.89 30.09 15.34
CA TYR A 67 -7.22 30.67 15.35
C TYR A 67 -7.96 30.26 16.63
N SER A 68 -8.42 31.26 17.39
CA SER A 68 -8.99 31.09 18.72
C SER A 68 -10.52 31.01 18.75
N ALA A 69 -11.21 31.13 17.61
CA ALA A 69 -12.66 31.05 17.51
C ALA A 69 -13.07 30.05 16.42
N TYR A 70 -13.85 29.05 16.82
CA TYR A 70 -14.53 28.13 15.91
C TYR A 70 -16.02 28.35 16.07
N ASP A 71 -16.72 28.61 14.96
CA ASP A 71 -18.18 28.58 14.96
C ASP A 71 -18.69 27.17 14.66
N TYR A 72 -20.00 26.96 14.79
CA TYR A 72 -20.61 25.66 14.51
C TYR A 72 -20.39 25.19 13.06
N GLY A 73 -20.33 26.11 12.11
CA GLY A 73 -20.05 25.82 10.70
C GLY A 73 -18.64 25.26 10.52
N ASP A 74 -17.66 25.80 11.22
CA ASP A 74 -16.29 25.28 11.20
C ASP A 74 -16.21 23.85 11.73
N PHE A 75 -16.91 23.54 12.83
CA PHE A 75 -16.97 22.18 13.38
C PHE A 75 -17.56 21.19 12.38
N LEU A 76 -18.63 21.57 11.68
CA LEU A 76 -19.23 20.75 10.64
C LEU A 76 -18.25 20.52 9.48
N ILE A 77 -17.59 21.57 8.98
CA ILE A 77 -16.62 21.48 7.87
C ILE A 77 -15.46 20.56 8.24
N ILE A 78 -14.91 20.68 9.45
CA ILE A 78 -13.82 19.82 9.93
C ILE A 78 -14.28 18.37 9.99
N ARG A 79 -15.45 18.09 10.58
CA ARG A 79 -15.98 16.73 10.68
C ARG A 79 -16.24 16.10 9.31
N LEU A 80 -16.76 16.86 8.35
CA LEU A 80 -16.95 16.40 6.97
C LEU A 80 -15.63 16.13 6.26
N SER A 81 -14.62 16.99 6.43
CA SER A 81 -13.30 16.80 5.84
C SER A 81 -12.63 15.54 6.37
N LEU A 82 -12.66 15.34 7.69
CA LEU A 82 -12.14 14.13 8.34
C LEU A 82 -12.85 12.87 7.82
N ASN A 83 -14.18 12.84 7.82
CA ASN A 83 -14.92 11.68 7.33
C ASN A 83 -14.61 11.38 5.86
N ARG A 84 -14.46 12.39 4.99
CA ARG A 84 -14.03 12.18 3.60
C ARG A 84 -12.66 11.51 3.53
N LYS A 85 -11.69 11.97 4.34
CA LYS A 85 -10.34 11.36 4.39
C LYS A 85 -10.39 9.91 4.90
N PHE A 86 -11.17 9.64 5.94
CA PHE A 86 -11.38 8.27 6.45
C PHE A 86 -12.06 7.36 5.42
N ILE A 87 -13.11 7.82 4.71
CA ILE A 87 -13.77 7.05 3.66
C ILE A 87 -12.79 6.68 2.54
N ASN A 88 -11.93 7.62 2.13
CA ASN A 88 -10.90 7.36 1.11
C ASN A 88 -9.87 6.33 1.62
N PHE A 89 -9.40 6.47 2.84
CA PHE A 89 -8.51 5.48 3.48
C PHE A 89 -9.17 4.11 3.57
N PHE A 90 -10.41 4.02 4.03
CA PHE A 90 -11.16 2.77 4.13
C PHE A 90 -11.36 2.08 2.78
N THR A 91 -11.65 2.87 1.74
CA THR A 91 -11.80 2.37 0.37
C THR A 91 -10.49 1.78 -0.13
N THR A 92 -9.38 2.49 0.06
CA THR A 92 -8.06 2.03 -0.39
C THR A 92 -7.52 0.86 0.43
N ALA A 93 -7.73 0.84 1.74
CA ALA A 93 -7.42 -0.30 2.60
C ALA A 93 -8.18 -1.56 2.16
N ARG A 94 -9.47 -1.42 1.81
CA ARG A 94 -10.27 -2.54 1.34
C ARG A 94 -9.78 -3.06 -0.02
N LEU A 95 -9.57 -2.15 -0.97
CA LEU A 95 -9.06 -2.52 -2.29
C LEU A 95 -7.71 -3.25 -2.18
N TYR A 96 -6.83 -2.77 -1.30
CA TYR A 96 -5.55 -3.42 -1.02
C TYR A 96 -5.72 -4.84 -0.46
N LEU A 97 -6.57 -5.03 0.56
CA LEU A 97 -6.85 -6.34 1.14
C LEU A 97 -7.52 -7.32 0.16
N ASP A 98 -8.40 -6.83 -0.71
CA ASP A 98 -9.02 -7.64 -1.76
C ASP A 98 -8.02 -8.03 -2.84
N HIS A 99 -7.15 -7.10 -3.25
CA HIS A 99 -6.05 -7.39 -4.17
C HIS A 99 -5.10 -8.43 -3.61
N LEU A 100 -4.78 -8.39 -2.31
CA LEU A 100 -4.01 -9.42 -1.64
C LEU A 100 -4.67 -10.79 -1.80
N LYS A 101 -5.94 -10.91 -1.42
CA LYS A 101 -6.68 -12.18 -1.47
C LYS A 101 -6.80 -12.76 -2.87
N GLN A 102 -7.02 -11.91 -3.89
CA GLN A 102 -7.26 -12.37 -5.25
C GLN A 102 -5.98 -12.64 -6.05
N ASN A 103 -4.94 -11.83 -5.84
CA ASN A 103 -3.75 -11.87 -6.70
C ASN A 103 -2.61 -12.71 -6.12
N VAL A 104 -2.46 -12.76 -4.79
CA VAL A 104 -1.41 -13.58 -4.16
C VAL A 104 -1.50 -15.05 -4.58
N PRO A 105 -2.67 -15.72 -4.52
CA PRO A 105 -2.76 -17.12 -4.94
C PRO A 105 -2.44 -17.32 -6.43
N LYS A 106 -2.73 -16.33 -7.27
CA LYS A 106 -2.48 -16.40 -8.72
C LYS A 106 -1.02 -16.14 -9.09
N SER A 107 -0.30 -15.32 -8.33
CA SER A 107 1.14 -15.08 -8.51
C SER A 107 2.01 -16.22 -8.01
N VAL A 108 1.46 -17.05 -7.12
CA VAL A 108 2.19 -18.05 -6.32
C VAL A 108 1.58 -19.45 -6.49
N SER A 109 0.80 -19.67 -7.55
CA SER A 109 -0.12 -20.81 -7.73
C SER A 109 0.50 -22.22 -7.70
N ALA A 110 1.81 -22.35 -7.51
CA ALA A 110 2.50 -23.63 -7.30
C ALA A 110 2.94 -23.88 -5.84
N GLU A 111 2.74 -22.93 -4.91
CA GLU A 111 3.46 -22.91 -3.63
C GLU A 111 2.51 -22.66 -2.45
N SER A 112 1.83 -23.72 -2.03
CA SER A 112 0.84 -23.73 -0.94
C SER A 112 1.29 -23.00 0.33
N ASN A 113 2.58 -23.10 0.66
CA ASN A 113 3.18 -22.54 1.87
C ASN A 113 3.06 -21.00 1.96
N ILE A 114 3.01 -20.29 0.84
CA ILE A 114 2.96 -18.81 0.84
C ILE A 114 1.56 -18.30 1.15
N VAL A 115 0.54 -18.94 0.57
CA VAL A 115 -0.86 -18.60 0.86
C VAL A 115 -1.18 -18.87 2.33
N GLU A 116 -0.74 -20.01 2.86
CA GLU A 116 -0.90 -20.35 4.27
C GLU A 116 -0.18 -19.36 5.20
N LYS A 117 1.06 -18.97 4.86
CA LYS A 117 1.81 -17.97 5.63
C LYS A 117 1.09 -16.62 5.67
N ILE A 118 0.55 -16.17 4.55
CA ILE A 118 -0.16 -14.89 4.45
C ILE A 118 -1.50 -14.94 5.20
N HIS A 119 -2.22 -16.06 5.10
CA HIS A 119 -3.40 -16.29 5.91
C HIS A 119 -3.05 -16.24 7.40
N GLY A 120 -2.01 -16.96 7.83
CA GLY A 120 -1.55 -16.98 9.22
C GLY A 120 -1.20 -15.59 9.76
N VAL A 121 -0.48 -14.76 8.99
CA VAL A 121 -0.16 -13.38 9.39
C VAL A 121 -1.43 -12.53 9.47
N THR A 122 -2.33 -12.62 8.49
CA THR A 122 -3.58 -11.84 8.48
C THR A 122 -4.50 -12.22 9.64
N SER A 123 -4.63 -13.51 9.91
CA SER A 123 -5.39 -14.03 11.07
C SER A 123 -4.77 -13.53 12.37
N LYS A 124 -3.44 -13.61 12.51
CA LYS A 124 -2.73 -13.11 13.68
C LYS A 124 -2.99 -11.62 13.92
N GLU A 125 -2.87 -10.77 12.89
CA GLU A 125 -3.15 -9.34 13.04
C GLU A 125 -4.61 -9.09 13.45
N TYR A 126 -5.55 -9.87 12.90
CA TYR A 126 -6.96 -9.81 13.26
C TYR A 126 -7.24 -10.26 14.69
N ASP A 127 -6.53 -11.27 15.20
CA ASP A 127 -6.73 -11.84 16.54
C ASP A 127 -6.01 -11.02 17.64
N ASP A 128 -4.81 -10.52 17.35
CA ASP A 128 -3.97 -9.83 18.33
C ASP A 128 -4.36 -8.35 18.55
N HIS A 129 -5.02 -7.70 17.57
CA HIS A 129 -5.29 -6.26 17.63
C HIS A 129 -6.79 -5.94 17.57
N PHE A 130 -7.30 -5.35 18.66
CA PHE A 130 -8.65 -4.80 18.69
C PHE A 130 -8.84 -3.75 17.59
N GLU A 131 -7.87 -2.87 17.40
CA GLU A 131 -7.90 -1.76 16.44
C GLU A 131 -8.09 -2.27 15.02
N TYR A 132 -7.51 -3.42 14.67
CA TYR A 132 -7.70 -4.05 13.37
C TYR A 132 -9.15 -4.48 13.16
N ARG A 133 -9.71 -5.22 14.13
CA ARG A 133 -11.11 -5.66 14.08
C ARG A 133 -12.07 -4.49 14.08
N PHE A 134 -11.76 -3.47 14.88
CA PHE A 134 -12.52 -2.24 14.99
C PHE A 134 -12.54 -1.47 13.68
N PHE A 135 -11.39 -1.24 13.03
CA PHE A 135 -11.34 -0.54 11.74
C PHE A 135 -12.03 -1.32 10.62
N GLU A 136 -11.96 -2.65 10.61
CA GLU A 136 -12.71 -3.46 9.64
C GLU A 136 -14.23 -3.37 9.86
N ALA A 137 -14.69 -3.32 11.10
CA ALA A 137 -16.11 -3.11 11.42
C ALA A 137 -16.57 -1.66 11.14
N LEU A 138 -15.75 -0.68 11.52
CA LEU A 138 -16.00 0.75 11.31
C LEU A 138 -16.04 1.11 9.83
N ARG A 139 -15.16 0.52 9.00
CA ARG A 139 -15.23 0.61 7.54
C ARG A 139 -16.61 0.16 7.02
N ASN A 140 -17.07 -1.02 7.44
CA ASN A 140 -18.35 -1.56 6.96
C ASN A 140 -19.51 -0.63 7.36
N HIS A 141 -19.44 0.02 8.52
CA HIS A 141 -20.39 1.05 8.92
C HIS A 141 -20.30 2.30 8.03
N ALA A 142 -19.10 2.84 7.86
CA ALA A 142 -18.80 4.01 7.01
C ALA A 142 -19.29 3.87 5.56
N GLN A 143 -19.29 2.66 5.03
CA GLN A 143 -19.68 2.38 3.64
C GLN A 143 -21.17 2.12 3.44
N HIS A 144 -21.92 1.78 4.50
CA HIS A 144 -23.27 1.25 4.37
C HIS A 144 -24.32 1.86 5.31
N ALA A 145 -23.90 2.67 6.28
CA ALA A 145 -24.78 3.21 7.31
C ALA A 145 -24.53 4.70 7.54
N ASP A 146 -23.45 5.06 8.24
CA ASP A 146 -23.20 6.45 8.66
C ASP A 146 -21.70 6.77 8.79
N MET A 147 -21.37 8.02 9.08
CA MET A 147 -20.02 8.55 9.25
C MET A 147 -19.22 7.83 10.35
N SER A 148 -17.90 7.73 10.15
CA SER A 148 -16.99 7.06 11.09
C SER A 148 -16.45 7.95 12.21
N VAL A 149 -16.39 9.26 11.98
CA VAL A 149 -15.95 10.26 12.96
C VAL A 149 -17.19 10.96 13.48
N HIS A 150 -17.61 10.62 14.70
CA HIS A 150 -18.82 11.17 15.31
C HIS A 150 -18.54 12.53 15.95
N GLY A 151 -17.35 12.68 16.54
CA GLY A 151 -16.91 13.91 17.18
C GLY A 151 -15.39 14.08 17.16
N PHE A 152 -14.95 15.27 17.55
CA PHE A 152 -13.55 15.57 17.79
C PHE A 152 -13.42 16.57 18.93
N THR A 153 -12.25 16.58 19.58
CA THR A 153 -11.91 17.52 20.64
C THR A 153 -10.64 18.26 20.26
N LEU A 154 -10.69 19.59 20.35
CA LEU A 154 -9.53 20.46 20.23
C LEU A 154 -8.98 20.69 21.64
N GLY A 155 -7.75 20.27 21.87
CA GLY A 155 -7.08 20.36 23.17
C GLY A 155 -5.87 21.27 23.11
N SER A 156 -5.50 21.79 24.28
CA SER A 156 -4.19 22.40 24.50
C SER A 156 -3.68 22.08 25.90
N ARG A 157 -2.37 21.99 26.06
CA ARG A 157 -1.71 21.67 27.34
C ARG A 157 -0.30 22.26 27.37
N TRP A 158 0.06 22.90 28.47
CA TRP A 158 1.44 23.32 28.72
C TRP A 158 2.34 22.10 28.98
N THR A 159 3.54 22.07 28.40
CA THR A 159 4.50 20.96 28.60
C THR A 159 5.07 20.93 30.01
N THR A 160 5.24 22.11 30.62
CA THR A 160 5.67 22.33 32.00
C THR A 160 4.89 23.51 32.58
N ASP A 161 4.85 23.59 33.92
CA ASP A 161 4.16 24.67 34.63
C ASP A 161 5.05 25.93 34.82
N ASP A 162 6.28 25.92 34.29
CA ASP A 162 7.23 27.04 34.38
C ASP A 162 7.19 27.95 33.14
N GLU A 163 7.89 29.09 33.21
CA GLU A 163 7.93 30.10 32.13
C GLU A 163 8.53 29.60 30.81
N ASN A 164 9.22 28.45 30.81
CA ASN A 164 9.76 27.82 29.60
C ASN A 164 8.82 26.76 29.02
N GLY A 165 7.64 26.56 29.60
CA GLY A 165 6.61 25.68 29.09
C GLY A 165 6.20 26.08 27.67
N LEU A 166 6.01 25.08 26.80
CA LEU A 166 5.42 25.27 25.48
C LEU A 166 3.96 24.85 25.53
N LEU A 167 3.08 25.62 24.88
CA LEU A 167 1.68 25.25 24.74
C LEU A 167 1.53 24.25 23.58
N GLU A 168 1.34 22.98 23.91
CA GLU A 168 1.03 21.93 22.93
C GLU A 168 -0.44 22.00 22.55
N PHE A 169 -0.73 21.85 21.25
CA PHE A 169 -2.10 21.74 20.75
C PHE A 169 -2.33 20.33 20.22
N THR A 170 -3.53 19.79 20.46
CA THR A 170 -3.89 18.43 20.05
C THR A 170 -5.28 18.39 19.44
N VAL A 171 -5.48 17.40 18.56
CA VAL A 171 -6.80 17.00 18.07
C VAL A 171 -6.99 15.52 18.38
N ASP A 172 -8.10 15.21 19.02
CA ASP A 172 -8.56 13.85 19.26
C ASP A 172 -9.85 13.59 18.50
N LEU A 173 -9.89 12.45 17.81
CA LEU A 173 -11.00 12.06 16.96
C LEU A 173 -11.72 10.89 17.62
N GLN A 174 -13.04 10.94 17.70
CA GLN A 174 -13.81 10.00 18.50
C GLN A 174 -14.85 9.26 17.67
N ALA A 175 -14.86 7.93 17.83
CA ALA A 175 -16.01 7.10 17.52
C ALA A 175 -16.68 6.67 18.83
N GLU A 176 -17.99 6.90 18.87
CA GLU A 176 -18.85 6.68 20.04
C GLU A 176 -19.56 5.33 19.91
N LYS A 177 -19.49 4.51 20.96
CA LYS A 177 -20.17 3.21 21.01
C LYS A 177 -21.69 3.35 20.95
N SER A 178 -22.24 4.42 21.52
CA SER A 178 -23.67 4.73 21.52
C SER A 178 -24.24 4.96 20.12
N GLU A 179 -23.44 5.46 19.20
CA GLU A 179 -23.83 5.66 17.79
C GLU A 179 -23.68 4.34 17.01
N LEU A 180 -22.56 3.63 17.19
CA LEU A 180 -22.29 2.39 16.45
C LEU A 180 -23.26 1.25 16.82
N ILE A 181 -23.79 1.22 18.04
CA ILE A 181 -24.73 0.18 18.48
C ILE A 181 -26.11 0.31 17.81
N GLU A 182 -26.47 1.51 17.32
CA GLU A 182 -27.72 1.73 16.59
C GLU A 182 -27.71 1.00 15.23
N ASN A 183 -26.51 0.83 14.65
CA ASN A 183 -26.33 0.00 13.49
C ASN A 183 -26.39 -1.49 13.87
N ARG A 184 -27.56 -2.11 13.67
CA ARG A 184 -27.78 -3.55 13.92
C ARG A 184 -26.84 -4.49 13.15
N LYS A 185 -26.22 -4.03 12.06
CA LYS A 185 -25.24 -4.80 11.27
C LYS A 185 -23.80 -4.63 11.75
N PHE A 186 -23.54 -3.72 12.70
CA PHE A 186 -22.23 -3.57 13.29
C PHE A 186 -21.86 -4.83 14.07
N LYS A 187 -20.60 -5.26 13.96
CA LYS A 187 -20.15 -6.54 14.50
C LYS A 187 -20.23 -6.57 16.03
N ARG A 188 -21.12 -7.40 16.59
CA ARG A 188 -21.36 -7.47 18.04
C ARG A 188 -20.13 -7.82 18.86
N SER A 189 -19.28 -8.72 18.37
CA SER A 189 -18.04 -9.10 19.06
C SER A 189 -17.11 -7.90 19.26
N VAL A 190 -17.07 -6.97 18.30
CA VAL A 190 -16.26 -5.75 18.38
C VAL A 190 -16.89 -4.76 19.35
N LEU A 191 -18.22 -4.58 19.32
CA LEU A 191 -18.93 -3.72 20.29
C LEU A 191 -18.74 -4.19 21.74
N ASN A 192 -18.65 -5.50 21.98
CA ASN A 192 -18.46 -6.03 23.33
C ASN A 192 -17.07 -5.67 23.90
N GLU A 193 -16.04 -5.60 23.04
CA GLU A 193 -14.67 -5.24 23.41
C GLU A 193 -14.44 -3.71 23.41
N MET A 194 -15.23 -2.99 22.62
CA MET A 194 -15.11 -1.54 22.44
C MET A 194 -15.41 -0.79 23.76
N PRO A 195 -14.53 0.15 24.20
CA PRO A 195 -14.87 1.12 25.24
C PRO A 195 -15.99 2.07 24.78
N ASP A 196 -16.50 2.92 25.65
CA ASP A 196 -17.56 3.87 25.25
C ASP A 196 -17.12 4.82 24.13
N ARG A 197 -15.82 5.18 24.12
CA ARG A 197 -15.18 6.01 23.11
C ARG A 197 -13.87 5.42 22.65
N VAL A 198 -13.67 5.36 21.33
CA VAL A 198 -12.39 4.99 20.73
C VAL A 198 -11.76 6.23 20.08
N ASN A 199 -10.50 6.52 20.45
CA ASN A 199 -9.73 7.55 19.76
C ASN A 199 -9.23 7.00 18.41
N LEU A 200 -9.75 7.57 17.32
CA LEU A 200 -9.50 7.07 15.96
C LEU A 200 -8.05 7.29 15.51
N LYS A 201 -7.36 8.31 16.03
CA LYS A 201 -5.97 8.61 15.63
C LYS A 201 -4.98 7.49 16.01
N PRO A 202 -4.83 7.09 17.30
CA PRO A 202 -3.96 5.98 17.65
C PRO A 202 -4.46 4.64 17.07
N ALA A 203 -5.78 4.43 16.98
CA ALA A 203 -6.33 3.21 16.42
C ALA A 203 -6.04 3.06 14.91
N LEU A 204 -6.15 4.15 14.13
CA LEU A 204 -5.75 4.18 12.72
C LEU A 204 -4.28 3.81 12.54
N ARG A 205 -3.40 4.33 13.42
CA ARG A 205 -1.96 4.07 13.37
C ARG A 205 -1.66 2.58 13.60
N VAL A 206 -2.28 1.95 14.60
CA VAL A 206 -2.14 0.51 14.85
C VAL A 206 -2.68 -0.31 13.67
N TYR A 207 -3.81 0.11 13.10
CA TYR A 207 -4.37 -0.54 11.91
C TYR A 207 -3.43 -0.46 10.70
N MET A 208 -2.87 0.73 10.41
CA MET A 208 -1.90 0.91 9.33
C MET A 208 -0.61 0.11 9.56
N GLU A 209 -0.12 0.02 10.80
CA GLU A 209 1.01 -0.86 11.14
C GLU A 209 0.70 -2.33 10.84
N SER A 210 -0.52 -2.79 11.16
CA SER A 210 -0.97 -4.15 10.88
C SER A 210 -1.00 -4.44 9.38
N LEU A 211 -1.56 -3.53 8.58
CA LEU A 211 -1.55 -3.62 7.11
C LEU A 211 -0.11 -3.60 6.55
N SER A 212 0.78 -2.82 7.16
CA SER A 212 2.19 -2.77 6.77
C SER A 212 2.93 -4.08 7.06
N ARG A 213 2.66 -4.72 8.21
CA ARG A 213 3.22 -6.04 8.56
C ARG A 213 2.74 -7.12 7.59
N ILE A 214 1.45 -7.11 7.23
CA ILE A 214 0.89 -8.01 6.20
C ILE A 214 1.61 -7.77 4.86
N HIS A 215 1.76 -6.51 4.44
CA HIS A 215 2.45 -6.15 3.21
C HIS A 215 3.87 -6.71 3.15
N CYS A 216 4.65 -6.48 4.22
CA CYS A 216 6.02 -6.96 4.29
C CYS A 216 6.11 -8.48 4.32
N ALA A 217 5.19 -9.17 5.00
CA ALA A 217 5.16 -10.63 4.99
C ALA A 217 4.94 -11.20 3.59
N VAL A 218 4.04 -10.59 2.81
CA VAL A 218 3.77 -10.97 1.41
C VAL A 218 4.99 -10.66 0.53
N ARG A 219 5.58 -9.47 0.69
CA ARG A 219 6.78 -9.05 -0.04
C ARG A 219 7.95 -10.01 0.17
N GLU A 220 8.25 -10.35 1.42
CA GLU A 220 9.33 -11.28 1.75
C GLU A 220 9.07 -12.69 1.21
N ALA A 221 7.80 -13.14 1.24
CA ALA A 221 7.43 -14.44 0.67
C ALA A 221 7.58 -14.46 -0.87
N ALA A 222 7.24 -13.37 -1.56
CA ALA A 222 7.33 -13.28 -3.02
C ALA A 222 8.75 -12.99 -3.53
N ARG A 223 9.65 -12.52 -2.67
CA ARG A 223 10.97 -12.00 -3.04
C ARG A 223 11.81 -12.95 -3.90
N PRO A 224 12.00 -14.24 -3.55
CA PRO A 224 12.84 -15.15 -4.34
C PRO A 224 12.38 -15.25 -5.81
N TYR A 225 11.07 -15.24 -6.04
CA TYR A 225 10.47 -15.37 -7.37
C TYR A 225 10.58 -14.11 -8.19
N VAL A 226 10.40 -12.95 -7.55
CA VAL A 226 10.53 -11.64 -8.18
C VAL A 226 11.99 -11.38 -8.54
N ASP A 227 12.92 -11.72 -7.64
CA ASP A 227 14.36 -11.57 -7.88
C ASP A 227 14.83 -12.50 -9.01
N ALA A 228 14.39 -13.77 -9.02
CA ALA A 228 14.68 -14.71 -10.09
C ALA A 228 14.11 -14.25 -11.46
N ALA A 229 12.86 -13.76 -11.50
CA ALA A 229 12.27 -13.23 -12.73
C ALA A 229 13.05 -12.02 -13.28
N ARG A 230 13.49 -11.12 -12.39
CA ARG A 230 14.32 -9.99 -12.80
C ARG A 230 15.68 -10.45 -13.31
N GLN A 231 16.31 -11.42 -12.64
CA GLN A 231 17.59 -11.98 -13.05
C GLN A 231 17.51 -12.61 -14.44
N THR A 232 16.47 -13.40 -14.73
CA THR A 232 16.23 -14.00 -16.06
C THR A 232 16.18 -12.95 -17.16
N ALA A 233 15.49 -11.84 -16.91
CA ALA A 233 15.40 -10.74 -17.86
C ALA A 233 16.75 -10.00 -18.02
N SER A 234 17.45 -9.70 -16.92
CA SER A 234 18.76 -9.03 -16.95
C SER A 234 19.81 -9.87 -17.68
N GLN A 235 19.93 -11.16 -17.36
CA GLN A 235 20.87 -12.06 -18.02
C GLN A 235 20.61 -12.16 -19.53
N THR A 236 19.34 -12.18 -19.94
CA THR A 236 18.97 -12.20 -21.36
C THR A 236 19.36 -10.92 -22.09
N ILE A 237 19.24 -9.76 -21.43
CA ILE A 237 19.70 -8.48 -21.97
C ILE A 237 21.24 -8.48 -22.10
N GLU A 238 21.95 -8.90 -21.07
CA GLU A 238 23.42 -8.97 -21.05
C GLU A 238 23.95 -9.93 -22.13
N GLU A 239 23.32 -11.09 -22.31
CA GLU A 239 23.68 -12.04 -23.37
C GLU A 239 23.51 -11.43 -24.77
N TYR A 240 22.43 -10.69 -25.02
CA TYR A 240 22.25 -10.01 -26.29
C TYR A 240 23.32 -8.93 -26.51
N GLN A 241 23.71 -8.19 -25.46
CA GLN A 241 24.75 -7.16 -25.50
C GLN A 241 26.15 -7.73 -25.81
N LYS A 242 26.43 -9.01 -25.53
CA LYS A 242 27.69 -9.65 -25.97
C LYS A 242 27.82 -9.69 -27.50
N SER A 243 26.70 -9.75 -28.21
CA SER A 243 26.62 -9.78 -29.68
C SER A 243 26.29 -8.42 -30.30
N TRP A 244 26.05 -7.38 -29.49
CA TRP A 244 25.64 -6.06 -29.93
C TRP A 244 26.16 -4.96 -29.01
N SER A 245 27.01 -4.08 -29.54
CA SER A 245 27.61 -2.96 -28.80
C SER A 245 26.74 -1.68 -28.79
N GLY A 246 25.63 -1.66 -29.50
CA GLY A 246 24.72 -0.51 -29.56
C GLY A 246 23.70 -0.48 -28.41
N GLY A 247 22.86 0.55 -28.39
CA GLY A 247 21.76 0.63 -27.44
C GLY A 247 20.79 -0.56 -27.57
N ILE A 248 20.21 -0.98 -26.45
CA ILE A 248 19.22 -2.08 -26.36
C ILE A 248 17.77 -1.59 -26.49
N THR A 249 17.57 -0.31 -26.79
CA THR A 249 16.24 0.28 -26.96
C THR A 249 15.49 -0.47 -28.06
N GLY A 250 14.30 -0.97 -27.72
CA GLY A 250 13.49 -1.74 -28.66
C GLY A 250 13.91 -3.21 -28.80
N LEU A 251 14.67 -3.77 -27.86
CA LEU A 251 14.89 -5.21 -27.76
C LEU A 251 13.60 -5.94 -27.34
N TYR A 252 13.24 -6.99 -28.09
CA TYR A 252 12.10 -7.86 -27.78
C TYR A 252 12.50 -9.33 -27.85
N ALA A 253 11.83 -10.14 -27.04
CA ALA A 253 11.66 -11.57 -27.32
C ALA A 253 10.43 -11.74 -28.21
N LEU A 254 10.59 -12.44 -29.32
CA LEU A 254 9.60 -12.58 -30.39
C LEU A 254 9.16 -14.04 -30.55
N MET A 255 7.88 -14.22 -30.78
CA MET A 255 7.29 -15.45 -31.33
C MET A 255 6.92 -15.18 -32.78
N LEU A 256 7.46 -15.96 -33.70
CA LEU A 256 7.32 -15.81 -35.15
C LEU A 256 6.63 -17.05 -35.75
N ASN A 257 5.77 -16.85 -36.75
CA ASN A 257 5.26 -17.96 -37.56
C ASN A 257 6.30 -18.45 -38.57
N GLU A 258 5.94 -19.45 -39.38
CA GLU A 258 6.83 -20.02 -40.41
C GLU A 258 7.20 -19.01 -41.51
N GLN A 259 6.34 -18.01 -41.76
CA GLN A 259 6.57 -16.90 -42.67
C GLN A 259 7.34 -15.72 -42.03
N ASN A 260 7.94 -15.90 -40.84
CA ASN A 260 8.66 -14.88 -40.06
C ASN A 260 7.81 -13.64 -39.67
N VAL A 261 6.49 -13.78 -39.61
CA VAL A 261 5.57 -12.75 -39.09
C VAL A 261 5.53 -12.84 -37.56
N VAL A 262 5.62 -11.69 -36.88
CA VAL A 262 5.53 -11.59 -35.41
C VAL A 262 4.11 -11.87 -34.96
N ILE A 263 3.93 -12.90 -34.13
CA ILE A 263 2.67 -13.29 -33.52
C ILE A 263 2.54 -12.70 -32.11
N ASP A 264 3.62 -12.75 -31.33
CA ASP A 264 3.67 -12.22 -29.97
C ASP A 264 5.06 -11.62 -29.70
N LYS A 265 5.13 -10.62 -28.82
CA LYS A 265 6.37 -9.92 -28.48
C LYS A 265 6.39 -9.46 -27.02
N ILE A 266 7.52 -9.68 -26.36
CA ILE A 266 7.75 -9.29 -24.98
C ILE A 266 8.88 -8.27 -24.96
N PRO A 267 8.64 -7.04 -24.48
CA PRO A 267 9.68 -6.02 -24.43
C PRO A 267 10.70 -6.37 -23.34
N MET A 268 11.98 -6.40 -23.73
CA MET A 268 13.11 -6.67 -22.84
C MET A 268 13.65 -5.36 -22.26
N ILE A 269 12.86 -4.76 -21.37
CA ILE A 269 13.20 -3.51 -20.69
C ILE A 269 12.92 -3.65 -19.20
N LEU A 270 13.83 -3.14 -18.36
CA LEU A 270 13.73 -3.22 -16.90
C LEU A 270 13.57 -1.87 -16.20
N HIS A 271 13.71 -0.74 -16.91
CA HIS A 271 13.56 0.61 -16.35
C HIS A 271 12.23 0.84 -15.61
N TRP A 272 11.15 0.20 -16.07
CA TRP A 272 9.84 0.29 -15.39
C TRP A 272 9.80 -0.51 -14.08
N ASP A 273 10.59 -1.58 -13.96
CA ASP A 273 10.71 -2.39 -12.73
C ASP A 273 11.68 -1.74 -11.73
N ASP A 274 12.56 -0.83 -12.16
CA ASP A 274 13.35 0.01 -11.25
C ASP A 274 12.44 0.86 -10.35
N LEU A 275 11.30 1.33 -10.87
CA LEU A 275 10.28 2.02 -10.07
C LEU A 275 9.74 1.13 -8.94
N ARG A 276 9.57 -0.18 -9.18
CA ARG A 276 9.17 -1.12 -8.13
C ARG A 276 10.24 -1.19 -7.03
N ILE A 277 11.52 -1.24 -7.42
CA ILE A 277 12.64 -1.25 -6.47
C ILE A 277 12.65 0.03 -5.63
N GLU A 278 12.42 1.18 -6.25
CA GLU A 278 12.31 2.45 -5.52
C GLU A 278 11.09 2.48 -4.57
N LEU A 279 9.94 1.93 -4.99
CA LEU A 279 8.78 1.77 -4.12
C LEU A 279 9.10 0.86 -2.92
N VAL A 280 9.82 -0.25 -3.11
CA VAL A 280 10.24 -1.13 -2.02
C VAL A 280 11.16 -0.40 -1.03
N LYS A 281 12.09 0.42 -1.53
CA LYS A 281 13.00 1.23 -0.70
C LYS A 281 12.26 2.30 0.10
N LYS A 282 11.32 3.00 -0.54
CA LYS A 282 10.48 4.05 0.07
C LYS A 282 9.56 3.47 1.13
N ASN A 283 8.86 2.39 0.79
CA ASN A 283 7.81 1.78 1.58
C ASN A 283 8.34 0.61 2.41
N LYS A 284 9.23 0.93 3.36
CA LYS A 284 9.63 -0.01 4.42
C LYS A 284 8.47 -0.27 5.37
N VAL A 285 8.61 -1.32 6.19
CA VAL A 285 7.63 -1.63 7.23
C VAL A 285 7.41 -0.40 8.12
N LEU A 286 6.15 0.01 8.21
CA LEU A 286 5.72 1.07 9.11
C LEU A 286 5.43 0.44 10.46
N VAL A 287 6.30 0.74 11.43
CA VAL A 287 6.19 0.27 12.81
C VAL A 287 6.19 1.45 13.76
N ASN A 288 5.56 1.25 14.93
CA ASN A 288 5.51 2.24 16.01
C ASN A 288 4.92 3.59 15.59
N LEU A 289 4.10 3.65 14.54
CA LEU A 289 3.33 4.84 14.17
C LEU A 289 2.54 5.38 15.36
N HIS A 290 1.91 4.50 16.14
CA HIS A 290 1.17 4.87 17.35
C HIS A 290 2.05 5.53 18.43
N ARG A 291 3.38 5.34 18.38
CA ARG A 291 4.36 5.96 19.29
C ARG A 291 5.07 7.17 18.69
N ARG A 292 4.78 7.53 17.43
CA ARG A 292 5.40 8.68 16.77
C ARG A 292 4.65 9.97 17.12
N ASN A 293 5.43 11.00 17.40
CA ASN A 293 4.95 12.37 17.53
C ASN A 293 5.66 13.25 16.50
N VAL A 294 4.91 14.19 15.89
CA VAL A 294 5.46 15.21 14.98
C VAL A 294 5.46 16.52 15.74
N SER A 295 6.63 17.14 15.88
CA SER A 295 6.79 18.37 16.65
C SER A 295 7.54 19.42 15.82
N GLY A 296 7.08 20.67 15.89
CA GLY A 296 7.77 21.84 15.33
C GLY A 296 8.77 22.47 16.31
N VAL A 297 8.99 21.86 17.47
CA VAL A 297 9.92 22.37 18.48
C VAL A 297 11.36 22.22 17.96
N SER A 298 12.05 23.35 17.81
CA SER A 298 13.49 23.37 17.53
C SER A 298 14.25 22.83 18.73
N LYS A 299 15.13 21.84 18.50
CA LYS A 299 16.12 21.47 19.51
C LYS A 299 17.12 22.63 19.65
N PRO A 300 17.53 22.98 20.88
CA PRO A 300 18.58 23.97 21.09
C PRO A 300 19.89 23.55 20.43
#